data_AF-A0A1G1WDH8-F1
#
_entry.id   AF-A0A1G1WDH8-F1
#
_cell.length_a   1.000
_cell.length_b   1.000
_cell.length_c   1.000
_cell.angle_alpha   90.00
_cell.angle_beta   90.00
_cell.angle_gamma   90.00
#
_symmetry.space_group_name_H-M   'P 1'
#
loop_
_entity.id
_entity.type
_entity.pdbx_description
1 polymer ?
#
loop_
_entity_poly.entity_id
_entity_poly.type
_entity_poly.pdbx_seq_one_letter_code
_entity_poly.pdbx_strand_id
1 'polypeptide(L)' 'MKKNELNDKNVMELKKLLTESREELAKIRLDHNQNKLKDPSLIRIKKHSIARILTKIKEIG' A
#
# COMPACT_ATOMS: atom_id res chain seq x y z
N MET A 1 -1.83 -3.55 -7.19
CA MET A 1 -1.25 -2.38 -7.90
C MET A 1 -0.44 -2.84 -9.10
N LYS A 2 -0.83 -2.37 -10.29
CA LYS A 2 -0.03 -2.58 -11.52
C LYS A 2 1.13 -1.56 -11.52
N LYS A 3 2.30 -1.98 -12.00
CA LYS A 3 3.54 -1.18 -11.99
C LYS A 3 3.39 0.15 -12.76
N ASN A 4 2.54 0.16 -13.78
CA ASN A 4 2.34 1.30 -14.66
C ASN A 4 1.62 2.47 -13.97
N GLU A 5 0.66 2.20 -13.08
CA GLU A 5 -0.11 3.25 -12.39
C GLU A 5 0.73 4.08 -11.39
N LEU A 6 1.92 3.59 -11.02
CA LEU A 6 2.85 4.28 -10.13
C LEU A 6 3.85 5.16 -10.90
N ASN A 7 4.03 4.93 -12.20
CA ASN A 7 4.97 5.70 -13.03
C ASN A 7 4.39 7.05 -13.46
N ASP A 8 3.07 7.16 -13.59
CA ASP A 8 2.39 8.37 -14.04
C ASP A 8 2.11 9.37 -12.89
N LYS A 9 2.37 8.97 -11.64
CA LYS A 9 2.07 9.77 -10.44
C LYS A 9 3.25 10.60 -9.98
N ASN A 10 2.98 11.84 -9.57
CA ASN A 10 3.98 12.73 -8.99
C ASN A 10 4.38 12.28 -7.56
N VAL A 11 5.56 12.65 -7.07
CA VAL A 11 6.08 12.31 -5.73
C VAL A 11 5.09 12.66 -4.61
N MET A 12 4.40 13.80 -4.71
CA MET A 12 3.37 14.18 -3.74
C MET A 12 2.19 13.21 -3.73
N GLU A 13 1.74 12.76 -4.89
CA GLU A 13 0.67 11.78 -5.01
C GLU A 13 1.10 10.41 -4.50
N LEU A 14 2.34 10.00 -4.77
CA LEU A 14 2.91 8.76 -4.23
C LEU A 14 2.98 8.79 -2.71
N LYS A 15 3.36 9.92 -2.11
CA LYS A 15 3.31 10.10 -0.64
C LYS A 15 1.89 10.03 -0.10
N LYS A 16 0.90 10.62 -0.78
CA LYS A 16 -0.50 10.50 -0.39
C LYS A 16 -1.00 9.05 -0.45
N LEU A 17 -0.70 8.36 -1.55
CA LEU A 17 -1.02 6.94 -1.75
C LEU A 17 -0.36 6.04 -0.69
N LEU A 18 0.86 6.39 -0.26
CA LEU A 18 1.58 5.70 0.79
C LEU A 18 0.85 5.80 2.13
N THR A 19 0.37 7.00 2.49
CA THR A 19 -0.41 7.23 3.71
C THR A 19 -1.71 6.46 3.69
N GLU A 20 -2.51 6.59 2.62
CA GLU A 20 -3.76 5.85 2.43
C GLU A 20 -3.53 4.33 2.51
N SER A 21 -2.45 3.85 1.88
CA SER A 21 -2.11 2.43 1.90
C SER A 21 -1.72 1.89 3.27
N ARG A 22 -1.09 2.73 4.12
CA ARG A 22 -0.75 2.38 5.50
C ARG A 22 -1.99 2.36 6.39
N GLU A 23 -2.91 3.31 6.21
CA GLU A 23 -4.19 3.34 6.91
C GLU A 23 -5.04 2.10 6.58
N GLU A 24 -5.13 1.74 5.30
CA GLU A 24 -5.79 0.51 4.88
C GLU A 24 -5.12 -0.74 5.50
N LEU A 25 -3.78 -0.80 5.52
CA LEU A 25 -3.09 -1.91 6.17
C LEU A 25 -3.42 -1.97 7.67
N ALA A 26 -3.56 -0.83 8.34
CA ALA A 26 -3.97 -0.78 9.74
C ALA A 26 -5.39 -1.34 9.92
N LYS A 27 -6.35 -0.92 9.08
CA LYS A 27 -7.72 -1.46 9.08
C LYS A 27 -7.75 -2.97 8.86
N ILE A 28 -7.03 -3.47 7.86
CA ILE A 28 -6.94 -4.91 7.57
C ILE A 28 -6.34 -5.67 8.77
N ARG A 29 -5.34 -5.11 9.46
CA ARG A 29 -4.77 -5.72 10.68
C ARG A 29 -5.77 -5.74 11.83
N LEU A 30 -6.56 -4.69 12.01
CA LEU A 30 -7.63 -4.65 13.01
C LEU A 30 -8.71 -5.70 12.69
N ASP A 31 -9.15 -5.78 11.44
CA ASP A 31 -10.13 -6.78 11.00
C ASP A 31 -9.61 -8.21 11.18
N HIS A 32 -8.32 -8.43 10.89
CA HIS A 32 -7.67 -9.72 11.13
C HIS A 32 -7.65 -10.07 12.61
N ASN A 33 -7.30 -9.12 13.48
CA ASN A 33 -7.29 -9.34 14.93
C ASN A 33 -8.70 -9.62 15.49
N GLN A 34 -9.73 -9.05 14.87
CA GLN A 34 -11.14 -9.33 15.21
C GLN A 34 -11.68 -10.62 14.57
N ASN A 35 -10.84 -11.42 13.88
CA ASN A 35 -11.23 -12.58 13.06
C ASN A 35 -12.32 -12.27 12.01
N LYS A 36 -12.42 -11.00 11.59
CA LYS A 36 -13.36 -10.53 10.54
C LYS A 36 -12.73 -10.51 9.15
N LEU A 37 -11.41 -10.71 9.06
CA LEU A 37 -10.73 -10.71 7.77
C LEU A 37 -10.94 -12.03 7.04
N LYS A 38 -11.69 -11.98 5.93
CA LYS A 38 -12.00 -13.14 5.09
C LYS A 38 -10.76 -13.71 4.37
N ASP A 39 -9.82 -12.85 4.02
CA ASP A 39 -8.61 -13.25 3.29
C ASP A 39 -7.34 -12.62 3.90
N PRO A 40 -6.56 -13.37 4.68
CA PRO A 40 -5.28 -12.92 5.23
C PRO A 40 -4.23 -12.53 4.17
N SER A 41 -4.37 -13.02 2.94
CA SER A 41 -3.44 -12.73 1.84
C SER A 41 -3.44 -11.24 1.47
N LEU A 42 -4.53 -10.52 1.76
CA LEU A 42 -4.67 -9.08 1.57
C LEU A 42 -3.61 -8.29 2.35
N ILE A 43 -3.22 -8.75 3.55
CA ILE A 43 -2.15 -8.13 4.34
C ILE A 43 -0.84 -8.16 3.54
N ARG A 44 -0.51 -9.31 2.95
CA ARG A 44 0.71 -9.49 2.16
C ARG A 44 0.67 -8.64 0.88
N ILE A 45 -0.45 -8.64 0.18
CA ILE A 45 -0.64 -7.84 -1.05
C ILE A 45 -0.49 -6.34 -0.75
N LYS A 46 -1.07 -5.87 0.37
CA LYS A 46 -1.00 -4.46 0.77
C LYS A 46 0.42 -4.06 1.20
N LYS A 47 1.12 -4.91 1.97
CA LYS A 47 2.54 -4.71 2.30
C LYS A 47 3.41 -4.60 1.05
N HIS A 48 3.21 -5.49 0.08
CA HIS A 48 3.96 -5.45 -1.19
C HIS A 48 3.67 -4.18 -2.00
N SER A 49 2.41 -3.73 -1.99
CA SER A 49 2.03 -2.47 -2.65
C SER A 49 2.73 -1.26 -2.00
N ILE A 50 2.78 -1.20 -0.67
CA ILE A 50 3.53 -0.17 0.07
C ILE A 50 5.01 -0.20 -0.30
N ALA A 51 5.63 -1.38 -0.36
CA ALA A 51 7.03 -1.52 -0.74
C ALA A 51 7.29 -0.97 -2.14
N ARG A 52 6.42 -1.27 -3.12
CA ARG A 52 6.52 -0.73 -4.49
C ARG A 52 6.42 0.81 -4.53
N ILE A 53 5.50 1.40 -3.75
CA ILE A 53 5.37 2.86 -3.66
C ILE A 53 6.66 3.47 -3.09
N LEU A 54 7.22 2.89 -2.02
CA LEU A 54 8.47 3.35 -1.43
C LEU A 54 9.66 3.24 -2.39
N THR A 55 9.78 2.11 -3.10
CA THR A 55 10.78 1.94 -4.15
C THR A 55 10.63 3.03 -5.21
N LYS A 56 9.41 3.32 -5.66
CA LYS A 56 9.20 4.35 -6.68
C LYS A 56 9.55 5.75 -6.19
N ILE A 57 9.21 6.11 -4.95
CA ILE A 57 9.62 7.38 -4.34
C ILE A 57 11.15 7.50 -4.33
N LYS A 58 11.86 6.41 -3.99
CA LYS A 58 13.33 6.34 -4.01
C LYS A 58 13.93 6.39 -5.42
N GLU A 59 13.22 5.91 -6.45
CA GLU A 59 13.69 6.02 -7.84
C GLU A 59 13.55 7.43 -8.40
N ILE A 60 12.59 8.23 -7.90
CA ILE A 60 12.33 9.60 -8.39
C ILE A 60 13.17 10.65 -7.65
N GLY A 61 13.41 10.46 -6.35
CA GLY A 61 14.20 11.37 -5.50
C GLY A 61 15.67 10.99 -5.43
#